data_AF-A0A7V8ZI40-F1
#
_entry.id   AF-A0A7V8ZI40-F1
#
_cell.length_a   1.000
_cell.length_b   1.000
_cell.length_c   1.000
_cell.angle_alpha   90.00
_cell.angle_beta   90.00
_cell.angle_gamma   90.00
#
_symmetry.space_group_name_H-M   'P 1'
#
loop_
_entity.id
_entity.type
_entity.pdbx_description
1 polymer ?
#
loop_
_entity_poly.entity_id
_entity_poly.type
_entity_poly.pdbx_seq_one_letter_code
_entity_poly.pdbx_strand_id
1 'polypeptide(L)'
;MVPALLAALGGGLLTAILNLAGLRVGATPAELVLWAAVGVLFARIFRIGGLVLAVPLLLAGIELAAGGGGMSGPAEAGDPLTLAFPGERRLALDELVFAAAYGAWAWTFGLRWRVTCGLLVVVLLASLLRDSALPALTLLAVALLLPNVDRLGGLLREE
;
A
#
# COMPACT_ATOMS: atom_id res chain seq x y z
N MET A 1 17.50 5.92 -2.71
CA MET A 1 16.65 6.09 -3.91
C MET A 1 16.89 5.00 -4.94
N VAL A 2 18.14 4.81 -5.40
CA VAL A 2 18.54 3.86 -6.45
C VAL A 2 17.88 2.47 -6.38
N PRO A 3 17.83 1.73 -5.25
CA PRO A 3 17.27 0.38 -5.24
C PRO A 3 15.76 0.32 -5.50
N ALA A 4 14.98 1.30 -5.01
CA ALA A 4 13.54 1.35 -5.27
C ALA A 4 13.25 1.75 -6.71
N LEU A 5 14.06 2.67 -7.27
CA LEU A 5 13.96 3.05 -8.67
C LEU A 5 14.27 1.86 -9.60
N LEU A 6 15.33 1.10 -9.31
CA LEU A 6 15.68 -0.10 -10.07
C LEU A 6 14.60 -1.18 -9.94
N ALA A 7 14.02 -1.37 -8.75
CA ALA A 7 12.92 -2.30 -8.54
C ALA A 7 11.67 -1.88 -9.33
N ALA A 8 11.33 -0.59 -9.35
CA ALA A 8 10.22 -0.08 -10.15
C ALA A 8 10.48 -0.28 -11.66
N LEU A 9 11.66 0.11 -12.16
CA LEU A 9 12.01 -0.04 -13.57
C LEU A 9 12.06 -1.51 -14.00
N GLY A 10 12.73 -2.36 -13.22
CA GLY A 10 12.83 -3.80 -13.50
C GLY A 10 11.49 -4.51 -13.41
N GLY A 11 10.70 -4.21 -12.37
CA GLY A 11 9.35 -4.76 -12.20
C GLY A 11 8.40 -4.32 -13.32
N GLY A 12 8.45 -3.04 -13.71
CA GLY A 12 7.69 -2.52 -14.85
C GLY A 12 8.08 -3.18 -16.18
N LEU A 13 9.37 -3.34 -16.44
CA LEU A 13 9.87 -3.98 -17.66
C LEU A 13 9.44 -5.46 -17.75
N LEU A 14 9.61 -6.21 -16.65
CA LEU A 14 9.17 -7.61 -16.57
C LEU A 14 7.65 -7.73 -16.76
N THR A 15 6.87 -6.86 -16.12
CA THR A 15 5.42 -6.80 -16.28
C THR A 15 5.03 -6.57 -17.74
N ALA A 16 5.65 -5.60 -18.40
CA ALA A 16 5.39 -5.29 -19.81
C ALA A 16 5.70 -6.49 -20.72
N ILE A 17 6.83 -7.18 -20.51
CA ILE A 17 7.21 -8.36 -21.29
C ILE A 17 6.22 -9.51 -21.08
N LEU A 18 5.84 -9.80 -19.84
CA LEU A 18 4.88 -10.87 -19.53
C LEU A 18 3.50 -10.58 -20.12
N ASN A 19 3.08 -9.31 -20.13
CA ASN A 19 1.84 -8.87 -20.76
C ASN A 19 1.89 -9.05 -22.29
N LEU A 20 2.99 -8.64 -22.93
CA LEU A 20 3.19 -8.82 -24.37
C LEU A 20 3.23 -10.31 -24.77
N ALA A 21 3.75 -11.17 -23.90
CA ALA A 21 3.81 -12.61 -24.12
C ALA A 21 2.46 -13.34 -23.88
N GLY A 22 1.42 -12.64 -23.41
CA GLY A 22 0.12 -13.25 -23.12
C GLY A 22 0.14 -14.24 -21.95
N LEU A 23 1.18 -14.23 -21.11
CA LEU A 23 1.37 -15.18 -20.00
C LEU A 23 0.65 -14.76 -18.71
N ARG A 24 -0.37 -13.91 -18.82
CA ARG A 24 -1.09 -13.34 -17.68
C ARG A 24 -2.16 -14.31 -17.19
N VAL A 25 -1.93 -14.93 -16.02
CA VAL A 25 -2.96 -15.68 -15.27
C VAL A 25 -3.47 -14.87 -14.06
N GLY A 26 -2.79 -13.78 -13.71
CA GLY A 26 -3.07 -12.88 -12.60
C GLY A 26 -1.92 -11.89 -12.39
N ALA A 27 -1.88 -11.28 -11.21
CA ALA A 27 -0.93 -10.31 -10.76
C ALA A 27 0.43 -10.97 -10.63
N THR A 28 1.40 -10.43 -11.35
CA THR A 28 2.74 -11.01 -11.36
C THR A 28 3.54 -10.54 -10.14
N PRO A 29 4.51 -11.33 -9.65
CA PRO A 29 5.44 -10.85 -8.63
C PRO A 29 6.15 -9.55 -9.04
N ALA A 30 6.36 -9.34 -10.34
CA ALA A 30 6.94 -8.12 -10.89
C ALA A 30 6.02 -6.90 -10.72
N GLU A 31 4.71 -7.05 -10.90
CA GLU A 31 3.72 -5.99 -10.62
C GLU A 31 3.69 -5.64 -9.13
N LEU A 32 3.74 -6.63 -8.24
CA LEU A 32 3.81 -6.39 -6.80
C LEU A 32 5.04 -5.58 -6.42
N VAL A 33 6.20 -5.94 -6.97
CA VAL A 33 7.45 -5.22 -6.74
C VAL A 33 7.39 -3.80 -7.31
N LEU A 34 6.84 -3.62 -8.51
CA LEU A 34 6.66 -2.32 -9.14
C LEU A 34 5.85 -1.39 -8.24
N TRP A 35 4.65 -1.81 -7.82
CA TRP A 35 3.73 -0.96 -7.07
C TRP A 35 4.19 -0.73 -5.62
N ALA A 36 4.79 -1.74 -4.99
CA ALA A 36 5.46 -1.54 -3.71
C ALA A 36 6.61 -0.54 -3.82
N ALA A 37 7.41 -0.60 -4.89
CA ALA A 37 8.48 0.36 -5.12
C ALA A 37 7.96 1.78 -5.35
N VAL A 38 6.82 1.95 -6.02
CA VAL A 38 6.13 3.25 -6.15
C VAL A 38 5.77 3.82 -4.78
N GLY A 39 5.19 3.02 -3.87
CA GLY A 39 4.91 3.45 -2.50
C GLY A 39 6.15 3.88 -1.73
N VAL A 40 7.24 3.12 -1.85
CA VAL A 40 8.54 3.47 -1.24
C VAL A 40 9.11 4.77 -1.83
N LEU A 41 8.97 5.00 -3.13
CA LEU A 41 9.40 6.24 -3.78
C LEU A 41 8.56 7.43 -3.30
N PHE A 42 7.24 7.27 -3.22
CA PHE A 42 6.33 8.27 -2.66
C PHE A 42 6.76 8.67 -1.24
N ALA A 43 6.93 7.71 -0.34
CA ALA A 43 7.37 7.99 1.03
C ALA A 43 8.73 8.69 1.12
N ARG A 44 9.62 8.42 0.15
CA ARG A 44 10.96 9.05 0.08
C ARG A 44 10.94 10.47 -0.49
N ILE A 45 10.03 10.78 -1.40
CA ILE A 45 9.82 12.14 -1.92
C ILE A 45 9.16 12.99 -0.82
N PHE A 46 8.18 12.43 -0.13
CA PHE A 46 7.39 13.09 0.91
C PHE A 46 7.86 12.71 2.31
N ARG A 47 9.07 13.16 2.68
CA ARG A 47 9.67 12.90 4.00
C ARG A 47 9.35 14.01 5.00
N ILE A 48 8.06 14.26 5.21
CA ILE A 48 7.56 15.26 6.15
C ILE A 48 6.83 14.54 7.28
N GLY A 49 7.17 14.85 8.53
CA GLY A 49 6.59 14.20 9.71
C GLY A 49 5.08 14.32 9.76
N GLY A 50 4.54 15.52 9.49
CA GLY A 50 3.11 15.76 9.40
C GLY A 50 2.37 14.88 8.38
N LEU A 51 3.01 14.49 7.27
CA LEU A 51 2.38 13.64 6.25
C LEU A 51 2.18 12.19 6.71
N VAL A 52 3.00 11.71 7.65
CA VAL A 52 2.84 10.38 8.26
C VAL A 52 1.53 10.28 9.05
N LEU A 53 0.99 11.42 9.51
CA LEU A 53 -0.31 11.49 10.18
C LEU A 53 -1.43 11.88 9.21
N ALA A 54 -1.20 12.94 8.43
CA ALA A 54 -2.23 13.53 7.58
C ALA A 54 -2.71 12.55 6.50
N VAL A 55 -1.79 11.83 5.83
CA VAL A 55 -2.14 10.94 4.72
C VAL A 55 -2.98 9.74 5.20
N PRO A 56 -2.58 8.96 6.21
CA PRO A 56 -3.41 7.85 6.68
C PRO A 56 -4.77 8.30 7.23
N LEU A 57 -4.81 9.40 7.97
CA LEU A 57 -6.08 9.92 8.52
C LEU A 57 -7.02 10.41 7.42
N LEU A 58 -6.49 11.09 6.39
CA LEU A 58 -7.28 11.55 5.26
C LEU A 58 -7.88 10.37 4.50
N LEU A 59 -7.07 9.36 4.16
CA LEU A 59 -7.52 8.20 3.40
C LEU A 59 -8.53 7.36 4.20
N ALA A 60 -8.27 7.14 5.48
CA ALA A 60 -9.22 6.49 6.38
C ALA A 60 -10.55 7.28 6.47
N GLY A 61 -10.46 8.60 6.62
CA GLY A 61 -11.64 9.47 6.68
C GLY A 61 -12.49 9.41 5.41
N ILE A 62 -11.87 9.45 4.23
CA ILE A 62 -12.58 9.36 2.95
C ILE A 62 -13.19 7.96 2.77
N GLU A 63 -12.46 6.89 3.10
CA GLU A 63 -12.98 5.52 3.00
C GLU A 63 -14.20 5.30 3.91
N LEU A 64 -14.15 5.82 5.15
CA LEU A 64 -15.28 5.78 6.07
C LEU A 64 -16.45 6.62 5.57
N ALA A 65 -16.19 7.81 5.01
CA ALA A 65 -17.22 8.66 4.42
C ALA A 65 -17.87 8.01 3.17
N ALA A 66 -17.12 7.19 2.45
CA ALA A 66 -17.61 6.39 1.33
C ALA A 66 -18.40 5.14 1.75
N GLY A 67 -18.56 4.88 3.06
CA GLY A 67 -19.35 3.77 3.59
C GLY A 67 -18.55 2.49 3.84
N GLY A 68 -17.22 2.55 3.92
CA GLY A 68 -16.36 1.42 4.28
C GLY A 68 -16.20 0.34 3.19
N GLY A 69 -16.77 0.58 2.01
CA GLY A 69 -16.71 -0.30 0.85
C GLY A 69 -15.38 -0.28 0.07
N GLY A 70 -14.39 0.47 0.55
CA GLY A 70 -13.19 0.84 -0.22
C GLY A 70 -13.45 2.04 -1.15
N MET A 71 -12.40 2.80 -1.46
CA MET A 71 -12.45 3.85 -2.51
C MET A 71 -12.63 3.25 -3.92
N SER A 72 -12.21 2.01 -4.05
CA SER A 72 -12.34 1.15 -5.21
C SER A 72 -13.63 0.35 -5.02
N GLY A 73 -14.65 0.63 -5.84
CA GLY A 73 -15.80 -0.27 -5.98
C GLY A 73 -15.33 -1.70 -6.33
N PRO A 74 -16.22 -2.71 -6.33
CA PRO A 74 -15.82 -4.09 -6.61
C PRO A 74 -15.01 -4.14 -7.91
N ALA A 75 -13.71 -4.39 -7.77
CA ALA A 75 -12.76 -4.18 -8.84
C ALA A 75 -13.12 -5.04 -10.04
N GLU A 76 -13.58 -4.48 -11.16
CA GLU A 76 -14.01 -5.29 -12.29
C GLU A 76 -12.82 -5.97 -12.99
N ALA A 77 -13.07 -7.10 -13.64
CA ALA A 77 -12.03 -7.78 -14.42
C ALA A 77 -11.55 -6.85 -15.55
N GLY A 78 -10.26 -6.47 -15.51
CA GLY A 78 -9.66 -5.53 -16.46
C GLY A 78 -9.48 -4.11 -15.92
N ASP A 79 -9.86 -3.83 -14.68
CA ASP A 79 -9.57 -2.55 -14.02
C ASP A 79 -8.06 -2.31 -13.90
N PRO A 80 -7.51 -1.23 -14.49
CA PRO A 80 -6.10 -0.90 -14.40
C PRO A 80 -5.62 -0.58 -12.98
N LEU A 81 -6.54 -0.35 -12.03
CA LEU A 81 -6.24 0.00 -10.65
C LEU A 81 -6.29 -1.18 -9.66
N THR A 82 -6.39 -2.40 -10.18
CA THR A 82 -6.51 -3.60 -9.34
C THR A 82 -5.53 -4.70 -9.78
N LEU A 83 -4.95 -5.39 -8.80
CA LEU A 83 -4.17 -6.61 -8.97
C LEU A 83 -5.08 -7.82 -8.85
N ALA A 84 -5.34 -8.50 -9.96
CA ALA A 84 -6.13 -9.74 -9.98
C ALA A 84 -5.28 -10.92 -9.51
N PHE A 85 -5.79 -11.82 -8.69
CA PHE A 85 -5.11 -13.04 -8.27
C PHE A 85 -5.90 -14.29 -8.69
N PRO A 86 -5.29 -15.49 -8.69
CA PRO A 86 -6.02 -16.72 -8.96
C PRO A 86 -7.22 -16.91 -8.02
N GLY A 87 -8.32 -17.44 -8.56
CA GLY A 87 -9.55 -17.73 -7.79
C GLY A 87 -10.37 -16.49 -7.44
N GLU A 88 -10.55 -15.57 -8.40
CA GLU A 88 -11.35 -14.32 -8.29
C GLU A 88 -10.90 -13.30 -7.25
N ARG A 89 -9.82 -13.58 -6.52
CA ARG A 89 -9.24 -12.69 -5.52
C ARG A 89 -8.66 -11.44 -6.18
N ARG A 90 -8.78 -10.30 -5.50
CA ARG A 90 -8.35 -9.00 -6.01
C ARG A 90 -7.73 -8.20 -4.88
N LEU A 91 -6.77 -7.34 -5.21
CA LEU A 91 -6.16 -6.38 -4.29
C LEU A 91 -6.11 -5.03 -4.98
N ALA A 92 -6.64 -4.00 -4.34
CA ALA A 92 -6.57 -2.65 -4.89
C ALA A 92 -5.12 -2.13 -4.87
N LEU A 93 -4.73 -1.40 -5.91
CA LEU A 93 -3.34 -0.91 -6.04
C LEU A 93 -2.97 0.09 -4.97
N ASP A 94 -3.90 0.95 -4.59
CA ASP A 94 -3.72 1.95 -3.54
C ASP A 94 -3.42 1.30 -2.18
N GLU A 95 -4.07 0.19 -1.83
CA GLU A 95 -3.75 -0.56 -0.61
C GLU A 95 -2.29 -0.99 -0.58
N LEU A 96 -1.77 -1.57 -1.67
CA LEU A 96 -0.39 -2.01 -1.77
C LEU A 96 0.60 -0.83 -1.75
N VAL A 97 0.30 0.22 -2.50
CA VAL A 97 1.13 1.43 -2.58
C VAL A 97 1.22 2.11 -1.23
N PHE A 98 0.10 2.32 -0.54
CA PHE A 98 0.09 2.97 0.77
C PHE A 98 0.66 2.07 1.87
N ALA A 99 0.44 0.75 1.82
CA ALA A 99 1.14 -0.16 2.73
C ALA A 99 2.67 -0.05 2.60
N ALA A 100 3.18 -0.05 1.37
CA ALA A 100 4.62 0.11 1.13
C ALA A 100 5.14 1.50 1.57
N ALA A 101 4.36 2.57 1.33
CA ALA A 101 4.67 3.91 1.80
C ALA A 101 4.74 3.98 3.33
N TYR A 102 3.76 3.40 4.04
CA TYR A 102 3.68 3.41 5.50
C TYR A 102 4.81 2.60 6.13
N GLY A 103 5.17 1.44 5.56
CA GLY A 103 6.35 0.69 5.98
C GLY A 103 7.64 1.48 5.79
N ALA A 104 7.78 2.20 4.67
CA ALA A 104 8.93 3.05 4.39
C ALA A 104 9.02 4.26 5.35
N TRP A 105 7.90 4.93 5.65
CA TRP A 105 7.87 5.98 6.66
C TRP A 105 8.16 5.44 8.06
N ALA A 106 7.63 4.28 8.42
CA ALA A 106 7.90 3.68 9.72
C ALA A 106 9.39 3.39 9.92
N TRP A 107 10.07 2.93 8.86
CA TRP A 107 11.52 2.81 8.86
C TRP A 107 12.23 4.17 8.94
N THR A 108 11.81 5.12 8.09
CA THR A 108 12.48 6.42 7.92
C THR A 108 12.43 7.29 9.18
N PHE A 109 11.31 7.26 9.91
CA PHE A 109 11.08 8.08 11.10
C PHE A 109 11.30 7.32 12.42
N GLY A 110 12.00 6.18 12.39
CA GLY A 110 12.34 5.45 13.63
C GLY A 110 11.14 4.89 14.39
N LEU A 111 10.02 4.65 13.69
CA LEU A 111 8.84 4.01 14.25
C LEU A 111 9.07 2.49 14.44
N ARG A 112 8.09 1.77 14.97
CA ARG A 112 8.13 0.32 15.20
C ARG A 112 7.95 -0.46 13.89
N TRP A 113 8.87 -0.27 12.95
CA TRP A 113 8.77 -0.76 11.57
C TRP A 113 8.42 -2.26 11.47
N ARG A 114 8.98 -3.12 12.32
CA ARG A 114 8.70 -4.58 12.28
C ARG A 114 7.25 -4.89 12.58
N VAL A 115 6.71 -4.22 13.61
CA VAL A 115 5.32 -4.40 14.05
C VAL A 115 4.38 -3.81 13.00
N THR A 116 4.68 -2.59 12.54
CA THR A 116 3.92 -1.92 11.48
C THR A 116 3.87 -2.76 10.21
N CYS A 117 5.01 -3.21 9.66
CA CYS A 117 5.03 -4.03 8.46
C CYS A 117 4.30 -5.36 8.64
N GLY A 118 4.40 -5.99 9.82
CA GLY A 118 3.65 -7.20 10.13
C GLY A 118 2.13 -6.96 10.06
N LEU A 119 1.64 -5.88 10.67
CA LEU A 119 0.22 -5.51 10.62
C LEU A 119 -0.23 -5.13 9.22
N LEU A 120 0.57 -4.38 8.45
CA LEU A 120 0.26 -4.02 7.06
C LEU A 120 0.10 -5.28 6.19
N VAL A 121 1.00 -6.26 6.34
CA VAL A 121 0.88 -7.56 5.62
C VAL A 121 -0.40 -8.29 6.04
N VAL A 122 -0.76 -8.29 7.32
CA VAL A 122 -2.01 -8.90 7.79
C VAL A 122 -3.22 -8.23 7.16
N VAL A 123 -3.24 -6.90 7.04
CA VAL A 123 -4.33 -6.17 6.38
C VAL A 123 -4.40 -6.53 4.89
N LEU A 124 -3.28 -6.51 4.15
CA LEU A 124 -3.27 -6.89 2.74
C LEU A 124 -3.72 -8.34 2.50
N LEU A 125 -3.31 -9.27 3.37
CA LEU A 125 -3.77 -10.66 3.31
C LEU A 125 -5.27 -10.77 3.63
N ALA A 126 -5.77 -9.98 4.58
CA ALA A 126 -7.19 -9.93 4.89
C ALA A 126 -8.01 -9.38 3.71
N SER A 127 -7.54 -8.31 3.05
CA SER A 127 -8.15 -7.77 1.83
C SER A 127 -8.21 -8.81 0.71
N LEU A 128 -7.13 -9.60 0.54
CA LEU A 128 -7.07 -10.62 -0.51
C LEU A 128 -7.99 -11.82 -0.24
N LEU A 129 -8.27 -12.13 1.03
CA LEU A 129 -8.97 -13.35 1.44
C LEU A 129 -10.46 -13.15 1.75
N ARG A 130 -10.94 -11.90 1.86
CA ARG A 130 -12.35 -11.60 2.14
C ARG A 130 -13.07 -11.16 0.86
N ASP A 131 -14.19 -11.81 0.57
CA ASP A 131 -15.12 -11.39 -0.49
C ASP A 131 -15.89 -10.11 -0.14
N SER A 132 -15.90 -9.72 1.14
CA SER A 132 -16.55 -8.51 1.65
C SER A 132 -15.59 -7.33 1.65
N ALA A 133 -16.06 -6.16 1.21
CA ALA A 133 -15.31 -4.91 1.28
C ALA A 133 -14.86 -4.60 2.72
N LEU A 134 -13.56 -4.79 2.96
CA LEU A 134 -12.91 -4.33 4.17
C LEU A 134 -12.59 -2.84 4.01
N PRO A 135 -12.68 -2.04 5.08
CA PRO A 135 -12.14 -0.68 5.07
C PRO A 135 -10.60 -0.77 5.17
N ALA A 136 -9.97 -1.23 4.10
CA ALA A 136 -8.56 -1.56 4.04
C ALA A 136 -7.67 -0.35 4.32
N LEU A 137 -7.97 0.83 3.75
CA LEU A 137 -7.18 2.05 3.96
C LEU A 137 -7.22 2.49 5.43
N THR A 138 -8.38 2.36 6.07
CA THR A 138 -8.58 2.60 7.50
C THR A 138 -7.77 1.62 8.33
N LEU A 139 -7.80 0.33 7.99
CA LEU A 139 -7.02 -0.69 8.69
C LEU A 139 -5.51 -0.50 8.49
N LEU A 140 -5.06 -0.08 7.31
CA LEU A 140 -3.66 0.28 7.05
C LEU A 140 -3.24 1.50 7.87
N ALA A 141 -4.11 2.51 7.99
CA ALA A 141 -3.86 3.65 8.87
C ALA A 141 -3.73 3.23 10.33
N VAL A 142 -4.62 2.36 10.82
CA VAL A 142 -4.53 1.79 12.17
C VAL A 142 -3.23 1.00 12.35
N ALA A 143 -2.85 0.18 11.38
CA ALA A 143 -1.62 -0.62 11.40
C ALA A 143 -0.34 0.25 11.50
N LEU A 144 -0.36 1.45 10.94
CA LEU A 144 0.71 2.43 11.10
C LEU A 144 0.61 3.18 12.44
N LEU A 145 -0.55 3.75 12.76
CA LEU A 145 -0.67 4.73 13.84
C LEU A 145 -0.73 4.08 15.23
N LEU A 146 -1.50 3.01 15.40
CA LEU A 146 -1.75 2.39 16.70
C LEU A 146 -0.47 1.87 17.38
N PRO A 147 0.42 1.10 16.74
CA PRO A 147 1.64 0.64 17.39
C PRO A 147 2.66 1.77 17.64
N ASN A 148 2.45 2.96 17.07
CA ASN A 148 3.39 4.06 17.09
C ASN A 148 2.89 5.29 17.85
N VAL A 149 1.74 5.21 18.51
CA VAL A 149 1.08 6.36 19.16
C VAL A 149 2.01 7.11 20.13
N ASP A 150 2.90 6.38 20.82
CA ASP A 150 3.91 6.91 21.74
C ASP A 150 5.02 7.71 21.04
N ARG A 151 5.22 7.51 19.73
CA ARG A 151 6.28 8.12 18.91
C ARG A 151 5.77 9.22 17.98
N LEU A 152 4.46 9.31 17.74
CA LEU A 152 3.87 10.29 16.83
C LEU A 152 4.14 11.73 17.27
N GLY A 153 4.18 11.99 18.59
CA GLY A 153 4.46 13.33 19.12
C GLY A 153 5.86 13.86 18.77
N GLY A 154 6.82 12.99 18.47
CA GLY A 154 8.14 13.39 17.97
C GLY A 154 8.10 13.90 16.54
N LEU A 155 7.23 13.35 15.70
CA LEU A 155 7.12 13.69 14.27
C LEU A 155 6.70 15.14 14.02
N LEU A 156 5.91 15.71 14.94
CA LEU A 156 5.39 17.08 14.84
C LEU A 156 6.34 18.15 15.41
N ARG A 157 7.45 17.73 16.03
CA ARG A 157 8.42 18.64 16.67
C ARG A 157 9.70 18.82 15.85
N GLU A 158 9.90 17.97 14.84
CA GLU A 158 11.08 17.96 13.97
C GLU A 158 10.86 18.75 12.66
N GLU A 159 9.79 19.54 12.58
CA GLU A 159 9.52 20.47 11.46
C GLU A 159 10.12 21.86 11.69
#